data_AF-A0AA50HVP8-F1
#
_entry.id   AF-A0AA50HVP8-F1
#
_cell.length_a   1.000
_cell.length_b   1.000
_cell.length_c   1.000
_cell.angle_alpha   90.00
_cell.angle_beta   90.00
_cell.angle_gamma   90.00
#
_symmetry.space_group_name_H-M   'P 1'
#
loop_
_entity.id
_entity.type
_entity.pdbx_description
1 polymer ?
#
loop_
_entity_poly.entity_id
_entity_poly.type
_entity_poly.pdbx_seq_one_letter_code
_entity_poly.pdbx_strand_id
1 'polypeptide(L)'
;MTAYQLKPWTQVVTPHADITAGTFDNAIFAASLSQVVRNQADCPEVYRDARKFFEATYLTKELRSLLEDVLKGLNGQPTDKILQLRTPLAVAKPTPWSVFITLLNTALNYLA
;
A
#
# COMPACT_ATOMS: atom_id res chain seq x y z
N MET A 1 26.19 13.04 -16.61
CA MET A 1 25.04 12.51 -17.39
C MET A 1 23.89 13.48 -17.20
N THR A 2 23.47 14.19 -18.25
CA THR A 2 22.38 15.16 -18.20
C THR A 2 21.04 14.40 -18.18
N ALA A 3 20.14 14.76 -17.26
CA ALA A 3 18.85 14.09 -17.03
C ALA A 3 17.90 14.06 -18.26
N TYR A 4 18.27 14.70 -19.37
CA TYR A 4 17.46 14.89 -20.57
C TYR A 4 17.44 13.72 -21.58
N GLN A 5 18.14 12.61 -21.30
CA GLN A 5 18.23 11.46 -22.21
C GLN A 5 17.32 10.27 -21.84
N LEU A 6 16.60 10.32 -20.72
CA LEU A 6 15.69 9.24 -20.33
C LEU A 6 14.33 9.44 -21.01
N LYS A 7 13.88 8.43 -21.76
CA LYS A 7 12.54 8.42 -22.33
C LYS A 7 11.51 8.43 -21.18
N PRO A 8 10.42 9.22 -21.29
CA PRO A 8 9.32 9.16 -20.35
C PRO A 8 8.81 7.73 -20.18
N TRP A 9 8.46 7.33 -18.96
CA TRP A 9 8.03 5.95 -18.66
C TRP A 9 6.81 5.53 -19.51
N THR A 10 5.94 6.49 -19.84
CA THR A 10 4.77 6.29 -20.70
C THR A 10 5.10 5.88 -22.14
N GLN A 11 6.35 6.07 -22.57
CA GLN A 11 6.85 5.68 -23.90
C GLN A 11 7.59 4.35 -23.90
N VAL A 12 7.93 3.81 -22.73
CA VAL A 12 8.68 2.55 -22.58
C VAL A 12 7.85 1.43 -21.95
N VAL A 13 6.71 1.75 -21.33
CA VAL A 13 5.81 0.78 -20.71
C VAL A 13 4.39 1.03 -21.18
N THR A 14 3.71 -0.03 -21.59
CA THR A 14 2.26 -0.01 -21.85
C THR A 14 1.53 -0.21 -20.52
N PRO A 15 0.73 0.77 -20.06
CA PRO A 15 -0.07 0.61 -18.85
C PRO A 15 -1.08 -0.53 -19.00
N HIS A 16 -1.51 -1.08 -17.86
CA HIS A 16 -2.53 -2.12 -17.86
C HIS A 16 -3.87 -1.60 -18.45
N ALA A 17 -4.68 -2.50 -19.00
CA ALA A 17 -5.84 -2.14 -19.83
C ALA A 17 -6.90 -1.34 -19.07
N ASP A 18 -7.07 -1.61 -17.77
CA ASP A 18 -7.92 -0.90 -16.82
C ASP A 18 -7.53 0.57 -16.63
N ILE A 19 -6.23 0.88 -16.58
CA ILE A 19 -5.70 2.24 -16.49
C ILE A 19 -5.98 3.01 -17.79
N THR A 20 -5.83 2.33 -18.92
CA THR A 20 -6.04 2.92 -20.25
C THR A 20 -7.53 3.15 -20.55
N ALA A 21 -8.40 2.26 -20.06
CA ALA A 21 -9.86 2.37 -20.21
C ALA A 21 -10.51 3.36 -19.23
N GLY A 22 -9.77 3.85 -18.23
CA GLY A 22 -10.28 4.79 -17.23
C GLY A 22 -11.30 4.19 -16.25
N THR A 23 -11.50 2.88 -16.26
CA THR A 23 -12.40 2.14 -15.36
C THR A 23 -11.70 1.73 -14.05
N PHE A 24 -10.67 2.47 -13.66
CA PHE A 24 -9.75 2.11 -12.59
C PHE A 24 -10.29 2.55 -11.22
N ASP A 25 -10.58 1.59 -10.33
CA ASP A 25 -11.00 1.88 -8.95
C ASP A 25 -9.79 1.89 -8.01
N ASN A 26 -9.53 3.05 -7.39
CA ASN A 26 -8.48 3.22 -6.39
C ASN A 26 -8.66 2.30 -5.16
N ALA A 27 -9.88 1.86 -4.87
CA ALA A 27 -10.16 0.93 -3.77
C ALA A 27 -9.45 -0.42 -3.97
N ILE A 28 -9.13 -0.79 -5.21
CA ILE A 28 -8.41 -2.03 -5.53
C ILE A 28 -6.99 -2.01 -4.94
N PHE A 29 -6.36 -0.85 -4.73
CA PHE A 29 -5.03 -0.80 -4.11
C PHE A 29 -5.05 -0.93 -2.58
N ALA A 30 -6.22 -0.81 -1.95
CA ALA A 30 -6.35 -0.99 -0.51
C ALA A 30 -6.51 -2.48 -0.18
N ALA A 31 -5.39 -3.14 0.10
CA ALA A 31 -5.42 -4.54 0.53
C ALA A 31 -6.11 -4.66 1.91
N SER A 32 -7.28 -5.31 1.94
CA SER A 32 -7.93 -5.66 3.21
C SER A 32 -7.48 -7.04 3.67
N LEU A 33 -6.62 -7.07 4.70
CA LEU A 33 -6.14 -8.32 5.32
C LEU A 33 -7.31 -9.20 5.77
N SER A 34 -8.39 -8.58 6.26
CA SER A 34 -9.59 -9.32 6.69
C SER A 34 -10.31 -10.03 5.55
N GLN A 35 -10.29 -9.48 4.33
CA GLN A 35 -10.90 -10.10 3.14
C GLN A 35 -10.01 -11.23 2.60
N VAL A 36 -8.69 -11.03 2.64
CA VAL A 36 -7.68 -12.04 2.25
C VAL A 36 -7.78 -13.26 3.17
N VAL A 37 -7.79 -13.05 4.49
CA VAL A 37 -7.89 -14.14 5.47
C VAL A 37 -9.20 -14.91 5.38
N ARG A 38 -10.32 -14.23 5.05
CA ARG A 38 -11.64 -14.85 4.90
C ARG A 38 -11.92 -15.36 3.49
N ASN A 39 -10.96 -15.24 2.57
CA ASN A 39 -11.11 -15.60 1.15
C ASN A 39 -12.42 -15.07 0.52
N GLN A 40 -12.74 -13.80 0.75
CA GLN A 40 -13.99 -13.22 0.25
C GLN A 40 -13.97 -13.07 -1.28
N ALA A 41 -15.13 -13.22 -1.91
CA ALA A 41 -15.29 -13.12 -3.36
C ALA A 41 -14.91 -11.73 -3.89
N ASP A 42 -15.19 -10.69 -3.12
CA ASP A 42 -14.90 -9.29 -3.45
C ASP A 42 -13.41 -8.92 -3.31
N CYS A 43 -12.59 -9.80 -2.72
CA CYS A 43 -11.15 -9.57 -2.63
C CYS A 43 -10.51 -9.67 -4.02
N PRO A 44 -9.73 -8.68 -4.49
CA PRO A 44 -9.04 -8.77 -5.76
C PRO A 44 -8.18 -10.03 -5.85
N GLU A 45 -8.23 -10.72 -6.99
CA GLU A 45 -7.53 -12.00 -7.17
C GLU A 45 -6.02 -11.90 -6.96
N VAL A 46 -5.44 -10.73 -7.27
CA VAL A 46 -4.04 -10.39 -7.04
C VAL A 46 -3.62 -10.50 -5.56
N TYR A 47 -4.55 -10.33 -4.61
CA TYR A 47 -4.27 -10.51 -3.18
C TYR A 47 -4.64 -11.90 -2.65
N ARG A 48 -5.31 -12.72 -3.45
CA ARG A 48 -5.68 -14.11 -3.09
C ARG A 48 -4.66 -15.14 -3.57
N ASP A 49 -4.10 -14.97 -4.78
CA ASP A 49 -3.04 -15.84 -5.30
C ASP A 49 -1.67 -15.20 -5.07
N ALA A 50 -0.84 -15.86 -4.26
CA ALA A 50 0.52 -15.41 -3.97
C ALA A 50 1.37 -15.25 -5.25
N ARG A 51 1.19 -16.08 -6.27
CA ARG A 51 1.96 -15.98 -7.53
C ARG A 51 1.60 -14.70 -8.27
N LYS A 52 0.30 -14.41 -8.40
CA LYS A 52 -0.19 -13.17 -9.03
C LYS A 52 0.27 -11.93 -8.25
N PHE A 53 0.28 -12.01 -6.91
CA PHE A 53 0.81 -10.94 -6.07
C PHE A 53 2.28 -10.63 -6.38
N PHE A 54 3.13 -11.65 -6.43
CA PHE A 54 4.57 -11.47 -6.66
C PHE A 54 4.92 -11.19 -8.13
N GLU A 55 4.09 -11.58 -9.09
CA GLU A 55 4.22 -11.15 -10.49
C GLU A 55 3.94 -9.65 -10.66
N ALA A 56 2.95 -9.13 -9.91
CA ALA A 56 2.62 -7.71 -9.91
C ALA A 56 3.50 -6.87 -8.97
N THR A 57 4.29 -7.49 -8.10
CA THR A 57 5.11 -6.82 -7.09
C THR A 57 6.59 -6.94 -7.39
N TYR A 58 7.27 -5.80 -7.57
CA TYR A 58 8.72 -5.81 -7.67
C TYR A 58 9.36 -6.05 -6.29
N LEU A 59 10.04 -7.18 -6.15
CA LEU A 59 10.78 -7.55 -4.93
C LEU A 59 12.04 -6.69 -4.78
N THR A 60 11.91 -5.58 -4.08
CA THR A 60 13.06 -4.77 -3.67
C THR A 60 13.92 -5.50 -2.65
N LYS A 61 15.16 -5.06 -2.50
CA LYS A 61 16.10 -5.61 -1.50
C LYS A 61 15.51 -5.56 -0.09
N GLU A 62 14.87 -4.44 0.23
CA GLU A 62 14.22 -4.20 1.53
C GLU A 62 13.01 -5.12 1.72
N LEU A 63 12.18 -5.30 0.69
CA LEU A 63 11.02 -6.20 0.77
C LEU A 63 11.47 -7.66 0.95
N ARG A 64 12.56 -8.07 0.31
CA ARG A 64 13.15 -9.40 0.51
C ARG A 64 13.65 -9.58 1.95
N SER A 65 14.40 -8.62 2.49
CA SER A 65 14.86 -8.66 3.89
C SER A 65 13.69 -8.76 4.87
N LEU A 66 12.63 -7.98 4.62
CA LEU A 66 11.42 -8.01 5.42
C LEU A 66 10.75 -9.40 5.41
N LEU A 67 10.64 -10.03 4.24
CA LEU A 67 10.06 -11.37 4.12
C LEU A 67 10.88 -12.42 4.87
N GLU A 68 12.22 -12.34 4.79
CA GLU A 68 13.10 -13.23 5.54
C GLU A 68 12.89 -13.11 7.05
N ASP A 69 12.72 -11.89 7.56
CA ASP A 69 12.48 -11.65 8.99
C ASP A 69 11.10 -12.14 9.43
N VAL A 70 10.07 -11.97 8.60
CA VAL A 70 8.74 -12.56 8.86
C VAL A 70 8.83 -14.08 8.92
N LEU A 71 9.53 -14.73 7.98
CA LEU A 71 9.67 -16.19 7.94
C LEU A 71 10.46 -16.72 9.14
N LYS A 72 11.52 -16.03 9.56
CA LYS A 72 12.25 -16.36 10.80
C LYS A 72 11.33 -16.27 12.01
N GLY A 73 10.50 -15.23 12.09
CA GLY A 73 9.52 -15.05 13.16
C GLY A 73 8.46 -16.16 13.20
N LEU A 74 7.93 -16.54 12.04
CA LEU A 74 6.98 -17.67 11.93
C LEU A 74 7.61 -19.02 12.31
N ASN A 75 8.91 -19.19 12.08
CA ASN A 75 9.68 -20.37 12.50
C ASN A 75 10.13 -20.32 13.97
N GLY A 76 9.65 -19.36 14.76
CA GLY A 76 9.93 -19.27 16.20
C GLY A 76 11.31 -18.72 16.54
N GLN A 77 12.04 -18.18 15.57
CA GLN A 77 13.33 -17.53 15.82
C GLN A 77 13.13 -16.13 16.42
N PRO A 78 14.06 -15.67 17.27
CA PRO A 78 14.03 -14.30 17.79
C PRO A 78 14.21 -13.32 16.63
N THR A 79 13.17 -12.55 16.37
CA THR A 79 13.10 -11.52 15.33
C THR A 79 12.56 -10.24 15.95
N ASP A 80 12.89 -9.11 15.34
CA ASP A 80 12.34 -7.83 15.77
C ASP A 80 10.84 -7.80 15.40
N LYS A 81 9.98 -7.91 16.42
CA LYS A 81 8.54 -8.20 16.24
C LYS A 81 7.75 -7.02 15.67
N ILE A 82 8.37 -5.85 15.58
CA ILE A 82 7.74 -4.61 15.08
C ILE A 82 8.33 -4.29 13.71
N LEU A 83 7.69 -4.81 12.66
CA LEU A 83 8.02 -4.47 11.28
C LEU A 83 7.22 -3.22 10.87
N GLN A 84 7.85 -2.05 10.90
CA GLN A 84 7.25 -0.84 10.35
C GLN A 84 7.44 -0.81 8.83
N LEU A 85 6.44 -1.30 8.09
CA LEU A 85 6.40 -1.17 6.63
C LEU A 85 6.08 0.29 6.26
N ARG A 86 7.08 1.08 5.85
CA ARG A 86 6.85 2.40 5.21
C ARG A 86 6.84 2.23 3.70
N THR A 87 5.66 2.14 3.10
CA THR A 87 5.46 2.38 1.67
C THR A 87 5.19 3.87 1.45
N PRO A 88 5.91 4.57 0.55
CA PRO A 88 5.64 5.97 0.23
C PRO A 88 4.30 6.19 -0.52
N LEU A 89 3.49 5.14 -0.70
CA LEU A 89 2.25 5.14 -1.50
C LEU A 89 0.97 5.04 -0.67
N ALA A 90 1.01 5.33 0.64
CA ALA A 90 -0.22 5.60 1.38
C ALA A 90 -0.63 7.07 1.13
N VAL A 91 -1.50 7.31 0.15
CA VAL A 91 -2.34 8.52 0.13
C VAL A 91 -3.29 8.43 1.32
N ALA A 92 -2.78 8.75 2.50
CA ALA A 92 -3.58 9.30 3.58
C ALA A 92 -3.24 10.78 3.59
N LYS A 93 -4.12 11.60 3.02
CA LYS A 93 -4.05 13.05 3.18
C LYS A 93 -3.89 13.32 4.68
N PRO A 94 -2.80 13.95 5.15
CA PRO A 94 -2.73 14.35 6.54
C PRO A 94 -3.86 15.35 6.74
N THR A 95 -4.91 14.95 7.44
CA THR A 95 -5.90 15.89 7.93
C THR A 95 -5.11 16.92 8.74
N PRO A 96 -5.11 18.21 8.36
CA PRO A 96 -4.29 19.19 9.05
C PRO A 96 -4.63 19.18 10.54
N TRP A 97 -3.62 19.20 11.40
CA TRP A 97 -3.80 19.30 12.86
C TRP A 97 -4.71 20.49 13.25
N SER A 98 -4.80 21.51 12.39
CA SER A 98 -5.76 22.62 12.53
C SER A 98 -7.22 22.17 12.58
N VAL A 99 -7.62 21.16 11.78
CA VAL A 99 -9.01 20.66 11.75
C VAL A 99 -9.36 19.95 13.06
N PHE A 100 -8.41 19.20 13.64
CA PHE A 100 -8.61 18.56 14.95
C PHE A 100 -8.74 19.60 16.07
N ILE A 101 -7.91 20.65 16.06
CA ILE A 101 -8.00 21.77 17.01
C ILE A 101 -9.33 22.52 16.84
N THR A 102 -9.78 22.78 15.61
CA THR A 102 -11.07 23.44 15.37
C THR A 102 -12.23 22.60 15.90
N LEU A 103 -12.24 21.29 15.64
CA LEU A 103 -13.30 20.40 16.15
C LEU A 103 -13.28 20.30 17.68
N LEU A 104 -12.10 20.27 18.31
CA LEU A 104 -11.98 20.25 19.76
C LEU A 104 -12.49 21.57 20.38
N ASN A 105 -12.11 22.73 19.80
CA ASN A 105 -12.60 24.03 20.26
C ASN A 105 -14.10 24.21 20.03
N THR A 106 -14.64 23.71 18.92
CA THR A 106 -16.09 23.76 18.65
C THR A 106 -16.86 22.85 19.62
N ALA A 107 -16.34 21.66 19.94
CA ALA A 107 -16.96 20.78 20.92
C ALA A 107 -16.91 21.35 22.35
N LEU A 108 -15.81 22.00 22.73
CA LEU A 108 -15.67 22.66 24.02
C LEU A 108 -16.60 23.89 24.15
N ASN A 109 -16.74 24.68 23.08
CA ASN A 109 -17.67 25.83 23.06
C ASN A 109 -19.15 25.43 23.04
N TYR A 110 -19.48 24.19 22.70
CA TYR A 110 -20.87 23.70 22.74
C TYR A 110 -21.26 23.13 24.12
N LEU A 111 -20.28 22.95 25.01
CA LEU A 111 -20.44 22.44 26.37
C LEU A 111 -20.29 23.52 27.45
N ALA A 112 -20.19 24.79 27.05
CA ALA A 112 -20.20 25.98 27.90
C ALA A 112 -21.41 26.86 27.56
#